data_AF-A0AAN7Z7U4-F1
#
_entry.id   AF-A0AAN7Z7U4-F1
#
_cell.length_a   1.000
_cell.length_b   1.000
_cell.length_c   1.000
_cell.angle_alpha   90.00
_cell.angle_beta   90.00
_cell.angle_gamma   90.00
#
_symmetry.space_group_name_H-M   'P 1'
#
loop_
_entity.id
_entity.type
_entity.pdbx_description
1 polymer ?
#
loop_
_entity_poly.entity_id
_entity_poly.type
_entity_poly.pdbx_seq_one_letter_code
_entity_poly.pdbx_strand_id
1 'polypeptide(L)'
;MPHPAPFLATFRSVLSYHLYRRGGDQSLRSFTCSSFEMGSNSPPGPGCREWYPVRQLLGYPGHEFILIILHQPIRDPCLFGDLWSKAETKIAADGGANRIYDLSQRVAREKGTAGTPEPFTDLDTIIGDLDSLTDQTRQYFSHSRIIREREQESTDFAKAVNLARKESPGRDIICMGGLGGRVDQGLSQLHHLYLFQKSPTYADGRMYLVSGDSLSFILKGGVRHRIRVREPALDVADTFRRVSRDPFAKHVGIIPVGEPAVISTKGFEWDVRDWDTAFGYRMSTSNHVLPDSEVVEVQADKDVLFTIALKQVSND
;
A
#
# COMPACT_ATOMS: atom_id res chain seq x y z
N MET A 1 -20.36 -40.94 -30.25
CA MET A 1 -19.34 -39.91 -29.94
C MET A 1 -20.02 -38.74 -29.26
N PRO A 2 -19.73 -38.45 -27.99
CA PRO A 2 -19.99 -37.15 -27.39
C PRO A 2 -18.69 -36.38 -27.17
N HIS A 3 -18.71 -35.10 -27.51
CA HIS A 3 -17.66 -34.11 -27.25
C HIS A 3 -17.37 -33.98 -25.74
N PRO A 4 -16.12 -33.71 -25.33
CA PRO A 4 -15.81 -33.35 -23.94
C PRO A 4 -16.10 -31.87 -23.68
N ALA A 5 -16.73 -31.58 -22.54
CA ALA A 5 -16.89 -30.23 -22.00
C ALA A 5 -15.54 -29.67 -21.51
N PRO A 6 -15.29 -28.35 -21.59
CA PRO A 6 -14.01 -27.77 -21.21
C PRO A 6 -13.84 -27.72 -19.69
N PHE A 7 -12.67 -28.16 -19.23
CA PHE A 7 -12.16 -28.00 -17.87
C PHE A 7 -11.99 -26.51 -17.55
N LEU A 8 -12.93 -25.91 -16.80
CA LEU A 8 -12.72 -24.66 -16.08
C LEU A 8 -12.42 -25.01 -14.61
N ALA A 9 -11.16 -25.30 -14.34
CA ALA A 9 -10.66 -25.49 -12.97
C ALA A 9 -10.59 -24.11 -12.28
N THR A 10 -11.63 -23.77 -11.53
CA THR A 10 -11.66 -22.58 -10.66
C THR A 10 -10.75 -22.83 -9.45
N PHE A 11 -9.54 -22.24 -9.45
CA PHE A 11 -8.69 -22.18 -8.26
C PHE A 11 -9.39 -21.32 -7.18
N ARG A 12 -10.08 -21.97 -6.24
CA ARG A 12 -10.65 -21.32 -5.03
C ARG A 12 -9.52 -21.00 -4.05
N SER A 13 -9.54 -19.79 -3.47
CA SER A 13 -8.54 -19.33 -2.49
C SER A 13 -8.44 -20.24 -1.26
N VAL A 14 -7.29 -20.24 -0.58
CA VAL A 14 -7.03 -21.11 0.60
C VAL A 14 -8.02 -20.84 1.74
N LEU A 15 -8.50 -19.60 1.89
CA LEU A 15 -9.56 -19.22 2.84
C LEU A 15 -10.92 -19.81 2.44
N SER A 16 -11.31 -19.67 1.17
CA SER A 16 -12.58 -20.17 0.63
C SER A 16 -12.65 -21.71 0.61
N TYR A 17 -11.53 -22.38 0.27
CA TYR A 17 -11.43 -23.84 0.23
C TYR A 17 -11.61 -24.47 1.63
N HIS A 18 -11.08 -23.83 2.68
CA HIS A 18 -11.15 -24.37 4.05
C HIS A 18 -12.46 -24.02 4.76
N LEU A 19 -13.04 -22.84 4.53
CA LEU A 19 -14.37 -22.50 5.04
C LEU A 19 -15.45 -23.40 4.41
N TYR A 20 -15.34 -23.70 3.10
CA TYR A 20 -16.27 -24.60 2.40
C TYR A 20 -16.26 -26.04 2.97
N ARG A 21 -15.11 -26.54 3.45
CA ARG A 21 -15.01 -27.88 4.07
C ARG A 21 -15.61 -27.95 5.48
N ARG A 22 -15.85 -26.82 6.16
CA ARG A 22 -16.44 -26.77 7.51
C ARG A 22 -17.96 -26.59 7.52
N GLY A 23 -18.63 -26.49 6.37
CA GLY A 23 -20.08 -26.34 6.25
C GLY A 23 -20.91 -27.59 6.57
N GLY A 24 -20.54 -28.36 7.61
CA GLY A 24 -21.22 -29.58 8.05
C GLY A 24 -21.90 -29.49 9.42
N ASP A 25 -21.91 -28.34 10.09
CA ASP A 25 -22.60 -28.20 11.38
C ASP A 25 -23.28 -26.83 11.49
N GLN A 26 -24.60 -26.82 11.29
CA GLN A 26 -25.46 -25.66 11.48
C GLN A 26 -25.92 -25.61 12.94
N SER A 27 -25.47 -24.61 13.69
CA SER A 27 -26.26 -24.08 14.82
C SER A 27 -26.37 -22.56 14.71
N LEU A 28 -27.38 -22.13 13.95
CA LEU A 28 -27.89 -20.77 13.94
C LEU A 28 -28.49 -20.47 15.32
N ARG A 29 -27.82 -19.62 16.11
CA ARG A 29 -28.47 -18.89 17.20
C ARG A 29 -28.71 -17.47 16.75
N SER A 30 -29.98 -17.17 16.48
CA SER A 30 -30.48 -15.81 16.30
C SER A 30 -30.24 -15.02 17.59
N PHE A 31 -29.43 -13.96 17.52
CA PHE A 31 -29.40 -12.93 18.54
C PHE A 31 -29.90 -11.64 17.93
N THR A 32 -30.96 -11.11 18.56
CA THR A 32 -31.67 -9.91 18.19
C THR A 32 -30.78 -8.68 18.33
N CYS A 33 -30.89 -7.82 17.33
CA CYS A 33 -30.24 -6.52 17.25
C CYS A 33 -30.69 -5.62 18.40
N SER A 34 -29.78 -5.28 19.31
CA SER A 34 -29.94 -4.12 20.19
C SER A 34 -29.25 -2.92 19.53
N SER A 35 -30.07 -1.91 19.25
CA SER A 35 -29.78 -0.59 18.69
C SER A 35 -28.40 -0.04 19.09
N PHE A 36 -27.55 0.21 18.09
CA PHE A 36 -26.31 0.96 18.25
C PHE A 36 -26.52 2.36 17.66
N GLU A 37 -26.39 3.38 18.51
CA GLU A 37 -26.51 4.78 18.14
C GLU A 37 -25.41 5.20 17.16
N MET A 38 -25.80 6.01 16.17
CA MET A 38 -24.90 6.64 15.20
C MET A 38 -24.02 7.70 15.88
N GLY A 39 -22.72 7.64 15.58
CA GLY A 39 -21.82 8.79 15.59
C GLY A 39 -21.30 9.23 16.95
N SER A 40 -20.09 8.77 17.30
CA SER A 40 -19.23 9.56 18.20
C SER A 40 -17.86 9.77 17.55
N ASN A 41 -17.49 11.05 17.38
CA ASN A 41 -16.16 11.52 16.99
C ASN A 41 -15.16 11.45 18.16
N SER A 42 -15.29 10.43 19.02
CA SER A 42 -14.40 10.26 20.16
C SER A 42 -13.04 9.77 19.66
N PRO A 43 -11.91 10.31 20.16
CA PRO A 43 -10.61 9.76 19.84
C PRO A 43 -10.57 8.27 20.23
N PRO A 44 -9.95 7.40 19.41
CA PRO A 44 -9.90 5.98 19.72
C PRO A 44 -9.26 5.77 21.09
N GLY A 45 -9.90 4.96 21.93
CA GLY A 45 -9.30 4.55 23.20
C GLY A 45 -7.93 3.89 22.99
N PRO A 46 -7.08 3.79 24.02
CA PRO A 46 -5.68 3.35 23.90
C PRO A 46 -5.49 1.99 23.20
N GLY A 47 -6.52 1.14 23.14
CA GLY A 47 -6.52 -0.16 22.48
C GLY A 47 -6.90 -0.17 20.98
N CYS A 48 -7.14 0.98 20.34
CA CYS A 48 -7.50 1.04 18.92
C CYS A 48 -6.62 2.01 18.11
N ARG A 49 -6.40 1.69 16.83
CA ARG A 49 -5.63 2.50 15.87
C ARG A 49 -6.43 2.72 14.59
N GLU A 50 -6.65 3.97 14.24
CA GLU A 50 -7.37 4.38 13.03
C GLU A 50 -6.40 4.55 11.85
N TRP A 51 -6.77 4.04 10.69
CA TRP A 51 -6.06 4.23 9.42
C TRP A 51 -6.97 4.90 8.39
N TYR A 52 -6.45 5.92 7.71
CA TYR A 52 -7.16 6.66 6.66
C TYR A 52 -6.39 6.62 5.34
N PRO A 53 -6.21 5.42 4.75
CA PRO A 53 -5.40 5.28 3.54
C PRO A 53 -5.96 6.07 2.35
N VAL A 54 -7.29 6.32 2.28
CA VAL A 54 -7.88 7.19 1.26
C VAL A 54 -7.36 8.63 1.41
N ARG A 55 -7.44 9.22 2.62
CA ARG A 55 -6.90 10.57 2.89
C ARG A 55 -5.40 10.64 2.63
N GLN A 56 -4.68 9.58 2.96
CA GLN A 56 -3.25 9.49 2.74
C GLN A 56 -2.91 9.59 1.24
N LEU A 57 -3.57 8.78 0.39
CA LEU A 57 -3.36 8.82 -1.06
C LEU A 57 -3.73 10.20 -1.65
N LEU A 58 -4.76 10.85 -1.10
CA LEU A 58 -5.22 12.17 -1.55
C LEU A 58 -4.37 13.34 -1.02
N GLY A 59 -3.45 13.11 -0.08
CA GLY A 59 -2.71 14.17 0.61
C GLY A 59 -3.63 15.15 1.35
N TYR A 60 -4.67 14.64 2.01
CA TYR A 60 -5.61 15.48 2.76
C TYR A 60 -4.89 16.19 3.93
N PRO A 61 -5.32 17.38 4.39
CA PRO A 61 -4.70 18.05 5.53
C PRO A 61 -4.56 17.14 6.76
N GLY A 62 -3.36 17.09 7.35
CA GLY A 62 -3.00 16.17 8.43
C GLY A 62 -2.60 14.76 7.98
N HIS A 63 -2.58 14.52 6.68
CA HIS A 63 -2.14 13.28 6.03
C HIS A 63 -1.07 13.55 4.96
N GLU A 64 -0.25 14.58 5.17
CA GLU A 64 0.87 14.85 4.27
C GLU A 64 1.90 13.72 4.36
N PHE A 65 2.64 13.48 3.27
CA PHE A 65 3.59 12.39 3.18
C PHE A 65 4.80 12.69 2.31
N ILE A 66 5.83 11.89 2.52
CA ILE A 66 7.03 11.80 1.69
C ILE A 66 6.83 10.65 0.71
N LEU A 67 7.11 10.91 -0.57
CA LEU A 67 7.09 9.90 -1.62
C LEU A 67 8.52 9.42 -1.88
N ILE A 68 8.79 8.14 -1.64
CA ILE A 68 10.07 7.50 -1.94
C ILE A 68 9.91 6.61 -3.17
N ILE A 69 10.71 6.85 -4.21
CA ILE A 69 10.70 6.07 -5.45
C ILE A 69 11.87 5.10 -5.46
N LEU A 70 11.56 3.82 -5.57
CA LEU A 70 12.53 2.73 -5.57
C LEU A 70 12.97 2.37 -6.98
N HIS A 71 14.06 1.62 -7.11
CA HIS A 71 14.62 1.19 -8.39
C HIS A 71 13.79 0.04 -9.03
N GLN A 72 12.50 0.27 -9.29
CA GLN A 72 11.58 -0.66 -9.92
C GLN A 72 10.72 0.04 -10.98
N PRO A 73 10.28 -0.64 -12.06
CA PRO A 73 9.44 -0.03 -13.08
C PRO A 73 8.16 0.58 -12.51
N ILE A 74 7.93 1.86 -12.80
CA ILE A 74 6.64 2.52 -12.54
C ILE A 74 5.68 2.09 -13.64
N ARG A 75 4.77 1.19 -13.28
CA ARG A 75 3.76 0.61 -14.18
C ARG A 75 2.54 1.50 -14.37
N ASP A 76 2.37 2.45 -13.47
CA ASP A 76 1.14 3.21 -13.33
C ASP A 76 1.40 4.72 -13.38
N PRO A 77 1.44 5.31 -14.59
CA PRO A 77 1.70 6.74 -14.76
C PRO A 77 0.68 7.63 -14.04
N CYS A 78 -0.59 7.24 -14.05
CA CYS A 78 -1.67 8.03 -13.45
C CYS A 78 -1.57 8.05 -11.93
N LEU A 79 -1.45 6.88 -11.30
CA LEU A 79 -1.29 6.79 -9.84
C LEU A 79 0.01 7.48 -9.38
N PHE A 80 1.10 7.29 -10.13
CA PHE A 80 2.35 7.98 -9.86
C PHE A 80 2.17 9.50 -9.92
N GLY A 81 1.54 10.03 -10.98
CA GLY A 81 1.31 11.46 -11.13
C GLY A 81 0.41 12.04 -10.05
N ASP A 82 -0.62 11.30 -9.66
CA ASP A 82 -1.51 11.70 -8.56
C ASP A 82 -0.72 11.79 -7.24
N LEU A 83 0.03 10.74 -6.86
CA LEU A 83 0.87 10.74 -5.65
C LEU A 83 1.97 11.80 -5.69
N TRP A 84 2.61 11.96 -6.84
CA TRP A 84 3.64 12.96 -7.09
C TRP A 84 3.12 14.36 -6.81
N SER A 85 1.91 14.68 -7.30
CA SER A 85 1.30 16.00 -7.11
C SER A 85 0.93 16.32 -5.65
N LYS A 86 0.75 15.28 -4.80
CA LYS A 86 0.31 15.42 -3.41
C LYS A 86 1.45 15.28 -2.39
N ALA A 87 2.57 14.67 -2.79
CA ALA A 87 3.71 14.47 -1.92
C ALA A 87 4.38 15.81 -1.54
N GLU A 88 4.60 16.01 -0.23
CA GLU A 88 5.31 17.17 0.33
C GLU A 88 6.80 17.13 -0.02
N THR A 89 7.38 15.93 -0.06
CA THR A 89 8.78 15.71 -0.41
C THR A 89 8.91 14.46 -1.27
N LYS A 90 9.80 14.49 -2.25
CA LYS A 90 10.01 13.46 -3.26
C LYS A 90 11.47 13.02 -3.25
N ILE A 91 11.70 11.77 -2.90
CA ILE A 91 13.04 11.18 -2.76
C ILE A 91 13.16 10.00 -3.71
N ALA A 92 14.22 9.96 -4.50
CA ALA A 92 14.58 8.81 -5.30
C ALA A 92 15.72 8.02 -4.63
N ALA A 93 15.52 6.72 -4.46
CA ALA A 93 16.56 5.79 -4.00
C ALA A 93 17.38 5.32 -5.21
N ASP A 94 18.55 5.93 -5.39
CA ASP A 94 19.48 5.77 -6.52
C ASP A 94 18.78 5.62 -7.88
N GLY A 95 18.74 4.39 -8.43
CA GLY A 95 18.12 4.09 -9.71
C GLY A 95 16.62 4.34 -9.78
N GLY A 96 15.95 4.62 -8.65
CA GLY A 96 14.61 5.20 -8.62
C GLY A 96 14.51 6.49 -9.44
N ALA A 97 15.58 7.30 -9.50
CA ALA A 97 15.62 8.51 -10.30
C ALA A 97 15.52 8.19 -11.80
N ASN A 98 16.20 7.13 -12.25
CA ASN A 98 16.09 6.67 -13.64
C ASN A 98 14.66 6.26 -13.98
N ARG A 99 13.93 5.65 -13.02
CA ARG A 99 12.54 5.24 -13.22
C ARG A 99 11.60 6.43 -13.42
N ILE A 100 11.83 7.52 -12.69
CA ILE A 100 11.09 8.77 -12.87
C ILE A 100 11.41 9.37 -14.24
N TYR A 101 12.68 9.43 -14.61
CA TYR A 101 13.11 9.91 -15.93
C TYR A 101 12.50 9.10 -17.07
N ASP A 102 12.60 7.77 -17.02
CA ASP A 102 12.00 6.86 -18.01
C ASP A 102 10.48 7.10 -18.15
N LEU A 103 9.79 7.34 -17.04
CA LEU A 103 8.36 7.65 -17.05
C LEU A 103 8.09 9.02 -17.67
N SER A 104 8.87 10.04 -17.30
CA SER A 104 8.75 11.39 -17.85
C SER A 104 8.89 11.39 -19.37
N GLN A 105 9.91 10.69 -19.90
CA GLN A 105 10.12 10.55 -21.33
C GLN A 105 8.96 9.83 -22.04
N ARG A 106 8.37 8.81 -21.41
CA ARG A 106 7.18 8.11 -21.95
C ARG A 106 5.97 9.04 -22.02
N VAL A 107 5.66 9.73 -20.92
CA VAL A 107 4.52 10.66 -20.84
C VAL A 107 4.67 11.84 -21.81
N ALA A 108 5.89 12.37 -21.96
CA ALA A 108 6.17 13.45 -22.91
C ALA A 108 5.94 13.03 -24.37
N ARG A 109 6.30 11.79 -24.74
CA ARG A 109 6.06 11.24 -26.08
C ARG A 109 4.57 11.06 -26.37
N GLU A 110 3.79 10.60 -25.39
CA GLU A 110 2.35 10.36 -25.54
C GLU A 110 1.54 11.66 -25.71
N LYS A 111 1.96 12.76 -25.06
CA LYS A 111 1.23 14.04 -25.10
C LYS A 111 1.56 14.94 -26.30
N GLY A 112 2.58 14.60 -27.10
CA GLY A 112 3.08 15.44 -28.19
C GLY A 112 3.89 16.64 -27.65
N THR A 113 5.09 16.84 -28.19
CA THR A 113 6.15 17.71 -27.62
C THR A 113 5.98 19.22 -27.83
N ALA A 114 4.81 19.70 -28.26
CA ALA A 114 4.61 21.11 -28.54
C ALA A 114 4.28 21.92 -27.27
N GLY A 115 5.33 22.38 -26.56
CA GLY A 115 5.25 23.49 -25.60
C GLY A 115 4.76 23.15 -24.19
N THR A 116 4.68 21.87 -23.81
CA THR A 116 4.38 21.49 -22.42
C THR A 116 5.67 21.39 -21.58
N PRO A 117 5.66 21.86 -20.32
CA PRO A 117 6.79 21.66 -19.41
C PRO A 117 7.11 20.17 -19.24
N GLU A 118 8.38 19.85 -19.07
CA GLU A 118 8.80 18.47 -18.80
C GLU A 118 8.14 17.96 -17.50
N PRO A 119 7.47 16.80 -17.52
CA PRO A 119 6.72 16.30 -16.37
C PRO A 119 7.66 15.71 -15.31
N PHE A 120 7.29 15.84 -14.02
CA PHE A 120 8.00 15.22 -12.90
C PHE A 120 9.44 15.73 -12.69
N THR A 121 9.68 17.02 -12.90
CA THR A 121 11.00 17.66 -12.73
C THR A 121 11.29 18.11 -11.30
N ASP A 122 10.27 18.28 -10.48
CA ASP A 122 10.32 18.72 -9.08
C ASP A 122 10.69 17.59 -8.10
N LEU A 123 11.73 16.81 -8.43
CA LEU A 123 12.33 15.84 -7.53
C LEU A 123 13.23 16.56 -6.49
N ASP A 124 13.01 16.34 -5.20
CA ASP A 124 13.78 17.06 -4.17
C ASP A 124 15.16 16.46 -3.95
N THR A 125 15.26 15.13 -3.83
CA THR A 125 16.51 14.45 -3.49
C THR A 125 16.70 13.12 -4.22
N ILE A 126 17.93 12.87 -4.67
CA ILE A 126 18.42 11.56 -5.10
C ILE A 126 19.46 11.09 -4.10
N ILE A 127 19.26 9.92 -3.49
CA ILE A 127 20.17 9.37 -2.47
C ILE A 127 20.49 7.90 -2.76
N GLY A 128 21.75 7.53 -2.57
CA GLY A 128 22.25 6.16 -2.66
C GLY A 128 23.75 6.13 -2.87
N ASP A 129 24.31 4.97 -3.22
CA ASP A 129 25.72 4.89 -3.63
C ASP A 129 25.99 5.50 -5.02
N LEU A 130 24.91 5.70 -5.78
CA LEU A 130 24.83 6.30 -7.11
C LEU A 130 25.49 5.45 -8.20
N ASP A 131 25.48 4.12 -8.04
CA ASP A 131 26.02 3.18 -9.02
C ASP A 131 25.07 2.96 -10.21
N SER A 132 23.77 3.21 -10.01
CA SER A 132 22.74 3.01 -11.02
C SER A 132 22.37 4.31 -11.74
N LEU A 133 22.56 5.47 -11.12
CA LEU A 133 22.17 6.77 -11.69
C LEU A 133 22.91 7.08 -13.01
N THR A 134 22.16 7.28 -14.09
CA THR A 134 22.75 7.62 -15.40
C THR A 134 23.05 9.12 -15.55
N ASP A 135 23.99 9.47 -16.44
CA ASP A 135 24.32 10.88 -16.72
C ASP A 135 23.13 11.68 -17.27
N GLN A 136 22.29 11.05 -18.11
CA GLN A 136 21.07 11.67 -18.64
C GLN A 136 20.09 12.01 -17.52
N THR A 137 19.83 11.05 -16.63
CA THR A 137 18.98 11.26 -15.44
C THR A 137 19.55 12.35 -14.54
N ARG A 138 20.88 12.35 -14.32
CA ARG A 138 21.56 13.37 -13.52
C ARG A 138 21.41 14.77 -14.12
N GLN A 139 21.48 14.90 -15.44
CA GLN A 139 21.27 16.17 -16.13
C GLN A 139 19.82 16.64 -16.03
N TYR A 140 18.87 15.71 -16.20
CA TYR A 140 17.44 15.97 -16.09
C TYR A 140 17.08 16.50 -14.70
N PHE A 141 17.61 15.88 -13.64
CA PHE A 141 17.43 16.28 -12.25
C PHE A 141 18.54 17.20 -11.72
N SER A 142 19.02 18.13 -12.55
CA SER A 142 20.13 19.04 -12.20
C SER A 142 19.82 19.97 -11.02
N HIS A 143 18.54 20.23 -10.75
CA HIS A 143 18.08 21.04 -9.62
C HIS A 143 17.90 20.24 -8.33
N SER A 144 17.88 18.91 -8.39
CA SER A 144 17.67 18.04 -7.24
C SER A 144 18.93 17.94 -6.38
N ARG A 145 18.75 17.80 -5.07
CA ARG A 145 19.86 17.53 -4.15
C ARG A 145 20.35 16.09 -4.35
N ILE A 146 21.63 15.91 -4.67
CA ILE A 146 22.23 14.58 -4.85
C ILE A 146 23.10 14.24 -3.64
N ILE A 147 22.73 13.20 -2.89
CA ILE A 147 23.45 12.71 -1.72
C ILE A 147 24.10 11.36 -2.06
N ARG A 148 25.43 11.30 -2.00
CA ARG A 148 26.18 10.06 -2.22
C ARG A 148 26.56 9.41 -0.89
N GLU A 149 26.07 8.20 -0.67
CA GLU A 149 26.33 7.37 0.50
C GLU A 149 27.12 6.12 0.10
N ARG A 150 28.42 6.14 0.37
CA ARG A 150 29.38 5.09 -0.05
C ARG A 150 29.33 3.82 0.79
N GLU A 151 28.62 3.83 1.91
CA GLU A 151 28.43 2.66 2.74
C GLU A 151 27.64 1.59 1.98
N GLN A 152 28.03 0.32 2.13
CA GLN A 152 27.46 -0.83 1.41
C GLN A 152 26.68 -1.80 2.30
N GLU A 153 26.64 -1.57 3.61
CA GLU A 153 25.93 -2.45 4.56
C GLU A 153 24.42 -2.15 4.60
N SER A 154 23.98 -1.05 3.98
CA SER A 154 22.58 -0.65 3.87
C SER A 154 22.12 -0.47 2.42
N THR A 155 20.86 -0.79 2.15
CA THR A 155 20.25 -0.62 0.82
C THR A 155 19.92 0.85 0.54
N ASP A 156 19.77 1.24 -0.72
CA ASP A 156 19.32 2.61 -1.07
C ASP A 156 17.91 2.90 -0.56
N PHE A 157 17.06 1.87 -0.41
CA PHE A 157 15.79 2.01 0.28
C PHE A 157 16.01 2.42 1.73
N ALA A 158 16.88 1.72 2.46
CA ALA A 158 17.19 2.05 3.84
C ALA A 158 17.77 3.48 3.98
N LYS A 159 18.69 3.87 3.11
CA LYS A 159 19.27 5.21 3.06
C LYS A 159 18.19 6.28 2.86
N ALA A 160 17.28 6.08 1.91
CA ALA A 160 16.17 7.01 1.65
C ALA A 160 15.20 7.15 2.83
N VAL A 161 14.82 6.05 3.48
CA VAL A 161 13.93 6.09 4.66
C VAL A 161 14.61 6.78 5.84
N ASN A 162 15.88 6.48 6.08
CA ASN A 162 16.64 7.12 7.16
C ASN A 162 16.76 8.63 6.95
N LEU A 163 17.02 9.06 5.72
CA LEU A 163 17.01 10.49 5.36
C LEU A 163 15.64 11.11 5.64
N ALA A 164 14.56 10.50 5.14
CA ALA A 164 13.20 10.99 5.31
C ALA A 164 12.83 11.13 6.80
N ARG A 165 13.13 10.13 7.62
CA ARG A 165 12.87 10.11 9.07
C ARG A 165 13.72 11.13 9.82
N LYS A 166 14.94 11.40 9.37
CA LYS A 166 15.84 12.40 9.97
C LYS A 166 15.37 13.82 9.68
N GLU A 167 14.96 14.10 8.45
CA GLU A 167 14.60 15.46 8.03
C GLU A 167 13.15 15.82 8.36
N SER A 168 12.26 14.83 8.39
CA SER A 168 10.84 15.00 8.70
C SER A 168 10.37 13.92 9.70
N PRO A 169 10.78 14.01 10.98
CA PRO A 169 10.38 13.05 12.00
C PRO A 169 8.86 12.92 12.14
N GLY A 170 8.35 11.70 12.24
CA GLY A 170 6.92 11.44 12.42
C GLY A 170 6.06 11.54 11.15
N ARG A 171 6.62 11.99 10.02
CA ARG A 171 5.88 12.15 8.76
C ARG A 171 5.55 10.79 8.12
N ASP A 172 4.38 10.62 7.53
CA ASP A 172 4.06 9.38 6.83
C ASP A 172 4.90 9.24 5.53
N ILE A 173 5.24 8.01 5.16
CA ILE A 173 6.02 7.69 3.95
C ILE A 173 5.19 6.78 3.05
N ILE A 174 5.08 7.16 1.78
CA ILE A 174 4.62 6.27 0.71
C ILE A 174 5.83 5.87 -0.12
N CYS A 175 6.16 4.59 -0.11
CA CYS A 175 7.17 4.00 -0.99
C CYS A 175 6.49 3.48 -2.25
N MET A 176 6.95 3.89 -3.42
CA MET A 176 6.53 3.32 -4.69
C MET A 176 7.64 2.43 -5.26
N GLY A 177 7.32 1.15 -5.35
CA GLY A 177 8.21 0.10 -5.83
C GLY A 177 7.44 -1.20 -5.95
N GLY A 178 7.72 -1.97 -7.00
CA GLY A 178 6.98 -3.21 -7.27
C GLY A 178 7.51 -4.38 -6.45
N LEU A 179 6.62 -5.22 -5.92
CA LEU A 179 6.90 -6.58 -5.43
C LEU A 179 7.09 -7.59 -6.58
N GLY A 180 6.91 -7.16 -7.82
CA GLY A 180 7.10 -7.98 -9.01
C GLY A 180 8.55 -7.95 -9.52
N GLY A 181 8.89 -8.89 -10.41
CA GLY A 181 10.25 -9.06 -10.92
C GLY A 181 11.01 -10.11 -10.10
N ARG A 182 12.20 -9.75 -9.61
CA ARG A 182 13.02 -10.62 -8.78
C ARG A 182 12.36 -10.84 -7.41
N VAL A 183 12.15 -12.11 -7.04
CA VAL A 183 11.47 -12.48 -5.78
C VAL A 183 12.19 -11.93 -4.55
N ASP A 184 13.52 -12.01 -4.53
CA ASP A 184 14.34 -11.50 -3.44
C ASP A 184 14.20 -9.98 -3.27
N GLN A 185 14.03 -9.23 -4.37
CA GLN A 185 13.78 -7.78 -4.32
C GLN A 185 12.39 -7.46 -3.77
N GLY A 186 11.37 -8.24 -4.17
CA GLY A 186 10.03 -8.11 -3.61
C GLY A 186 10.00 -8.37 -2.10
N LEU A 187 10.62 -9.47 -1.67
CA LEU A 187 10.75 -9.80 -0.25
C LEU A 187 11.57 -8.76 0.52
N SER A 188 12.62 -8.20 -0.10
CA SER A 188 13.40 -7.12 0.48
C SER A 188 12.53 -5.88 0.76
N GLN A 189 11.63 -5.49 -0.14
CA GLN A 189 10.74 -4.34 0.13
C GLN A 189 9.78 -4.60 1.29
N LEU A 190 9.23 -5.82 1.40
CA LEU A 190 8.44 -6.19 2.57
C LEU A 190 9.28 -6.18 3.85
N HIS A 191 10.51 -6.69 3.79
CA HIS A 191 11.44 -6.66 4.92
C HIS A 191 11.67 -5.23 5.42
N HIS A 192 11.88 -4.26 4.53
CA HIS A 192 12.08 -2.87 4.93
C HIS A 192 10.83 -2.25 5.59
N LEU A 193 9.61 -2.63 5.20
CA LEU A 193 8.41 -2.20 5.94
C LEU A 193 8.43 -2.66 7.40
N TYR A 194 8.81 -3.92 7.67
CA TYR A 194 8.96 -4.41 9.04
C TYR A 194 10.14 -3.74 9.76
N LEU A 195 11.25 -3.53 9.06
CA LEU A 195 12.46 -2.93 9.61
C LEU A 195 12.21 -1.49 10.08
N PHE A 196 11.40 -0.72 9.36
CA PHE A 196 11.18 0.70 9.66
C PHE A 196 9.86 0.99 10.38
N GLN A 197 8.93 0.04 10.46
CA GLN A 197 7.68 0.17 11.23
C GLN A 197 7.76 -0.47 12.62
N LYS A 198 8.76 -0.05 13.42
CA LYS A 198 9.03 -0.65 14.74
C LYS A 198 8.06 -0.18 15.82
N SER A 199 7.74 1.11 15.85
CA SER A 199 6.92 1.71 16.91
C SER A 199 5.50 1.09 16.98
N PRO A 200 5.07 0.54 18.14
CA PRO A 200 3.69 0.04 18.33
C PRO A 200 2.60 1.09 18.13
N THR A 201 2.96 2.37 18.27
CA THR A 201 2.07 3.52 18.09
C THR A 201 2.30 4.26 16.78
N TYR A 202 3.21 3.80 15.91
CA TYR A 202 3.60 4.51 14.68
C TYR A 202 4.16 5.92 14.93
N ALA A 203 4.81 6.17 16.07
CA ALA A 203 5.34 7.48 16.45
C ALA A 203 6.38 8.04 15.46
N ASP A 204 7.10 7.16 14.75
CA ASP A 204 8.06 7.55 13.71
C ASP A 204 7.38 7.92 12.37
N GLY A 205 6.06 7.81 12.29
CA GLY A 205 5.28 7.93 11.06
C GLY A 205 4.94 6.55 10.47
N ARG A 206 3.83 6.48 9.75
CA ARG A 206 3.39 5.26 9.05
C ARG A 206 4.13 5.11 7.73
N MET A 207 4.22 3.87 7.27
CA MET A 207 4.79 3.50 5.99
C MET A 207 3.79 2.70 5.18
N TYR A 208 3.69 3.08 3.93
CA TYR A 208 2.86 2.43 2.94
C TYR A 208 3.72 2.02 1.75
N LEU A 209 3.49 0.84 1.21
CA LEU A 209 4.09 0.37 -0.03
C LEU A 209 3.02 0.34 -1.11
N VAL A 210 3.21 1.14 -2.15
CA VAL A 210 2.44 1.08 -3.38
C VAL A 210 3.22 0.24 -4.38
N SER A 211 2.72 -0.97 -4.63
CA SER A 211 3.34 -1.97 -5.49
C SER A 211 2.34 -2.47 -6.52
N GLY A 212 2.57 -2.11 -7.79
CA GLY A 212 1.69 -2.47 -8.90
C GLY A 212 0.26 -2.03 -8.59
N ASP A 213 -0.61 -3.00 -8.32
CA ASP A 213 -2.05 -2.81 -8.17
C ASP A 213 -2.49 -2.87 -6.71
N SER A 214 -1.60 -2.59 -5.75
CA SER A 214 -1.92 -2.72 -4.33
C SER A 214 -1.24 -1.68 -3.44
N LEU A 215 -1.94 -1.32 -2.36
CA LEU A 215 -1.42 -0.58 -1.22
C LEU A 215 -1.22 -1.57 -0.07
N SER A 216 -0.03 -1.59 0.53
CA SER A 216 0.30 -2.49 1.63
C SER A 216 0.94 -1.75 2.81
N PHE A 217 0.64 -2.17 4.04
CA PHE A 217 1.20 -1.58 5.27
C PHE A 217 1.11 -2.57 6.44
N ILE A 218 1.89 -2.32 7.50
CA ILE A 218 1.99 -3.22 8.67
C ILE A 218 1.00 -2.81 9.76
N LEU A 219 0.18 -3.76 10.18
CA LEU A 219 -0.65 -3.68 11.37
C LEU A 219 0.11 -4.26 12.56
N LYS A 220 0.19 -3.52 13.67
CA LYS A 220 0.92 -3.95 14.86
C LYS A 220 0.09 -4.92 15.70
N GLY A 221 0.75 -5.96 16.21
CA GLY A 221 0.12 -6.93 17.11
C GLY A 221 -0.34 -6.30 18.44
N GLY A 222 -1.33 -6.93 19.07
CA GLY A 222 -1.80 -6.58 20.42
C GLY A 222 -2.82 -5.43 20.49
N VAL A 223 -3.15 -4.80 19.36
CA VAL A 223 -4.16 -3.72 19.28
C VAL A 223 -5.18 -3.99 18.18
N ARG A 224 -6.33 -3.32 18.27
CA ARG A 224 -7.33 -3.34 17.19
C ARG A 224 -7.06 -2.24 16.18
N HIS A 225 -7.07 -2.57 14.91
CA HIS A 225 -7.02 -1.60 13.82
C HIS A 225 -8.40 -1.40 13.21
N ARG A 226 -8.76 -0.14 12.98
CA ARG A 226 -9.90 0.28 12.17
C ARG A 226 -9.36 0.97 10.93
N ILE A 227 -9.68 0.43 9.75
CA ILE A 227 -9.13 0.89 8.47
C ILE A 227 -10.27 1.45 7.65
N ARG A 228 -10.23 2.77 7.42
CA ARG A 228 -11.21 3.50 6.62
C ARG A 228 -10.91 3.29 5.14
N VAL A 229 -11.55 2.27 4.57
CA VAL A 229 -11.40 1.85 3.17
C VAL A 229 -12.28 2.65 2.21
N ARG A 230 -13.29 3.38 2.71
CA ARG A 230 -14.10 4.31 1.90
C ARG A 230 -14.41 5.58 2.67
N GLU A 231 -14.46 6.71 1.95
CA GLU A 231 -14.81 8.02 2.51
C GLU A 231 -15.78 8.79 1.60
N PRO A 232 -17.05 8.38 1.55
CA PRO A 232 -18.03 8.99 0.63
C PRO A 232 -18.32 10.47 0.94
N ALA A 233 -18.06 10.91 2.16
CA ALA A 233 -18.29 12.28 2.62
C ALA A 233 -17.14 13.26 2.29
N LEU A 234 -16.00 12.79 1.75
CA LEU A 234 -14.91 13.68 1.36
C LEU A 234 -15.25 14.38 0.03
N ASP A 235 -15.25 15.71 0.07
CA ASP A 235 -15.27 16.53 -1.13
C ASP A 235 -13.86 16.54 -1.72
N VAL A 236 -13.67 15.84 -2.84
CA VAL A 236 -12.38 15.71 -3.51
C VAL A 236 -12.43 16.60 -4.75
N ALA A 237 -11.61 17.66 -4.76
CA ALA A 237 -11.37 18.39 -6.00
C ALA A 237 -10.89 17.42 -7.08
N ASP A 238 -11.36 17.56 -8.32
CA ASP A 238 -11.16 16.68 -9.52
C ASP A 238 -9.70 16.37 -9.93
N THR A 239 -8.73 16.63 -9.05
CA THR A 239 -7.29 16.52 -9.28
C THR A 239 -6.72 15.11 -9.12
N PHE A 240 -7.31 14.20 -8.33
CA PHE A 240 -6.86 12.79 -8.27
C PHE A 240 -7.66 11.97 -9.30
N ARG A 241 -7.13 11.87 -10.52
CA ARG A 241 -7.92 11.41 -11.68
C ARG A 241 -8.31 9.93 -11.62
N ARG A 242 -7.53 9.11 -10.93
CA ARG A 242 -7.82 7.68 -10.77
C ARG A 242 -8.86 7.38 -9.68
N VAL A 243 -9.11 8.34 -8.79
CA VAL A 243 -9.87 8.17 -7.54
C VAL A 243 -10.98 9.20 -7.49
N SER A 244 -11.97 9.01 -8.36
CA SER A 244 -13.31 9.50 -8.04
C SER A 244 -13.83 8.71 -6.83
N ARG A 245 -13.37 9.11 -5.64
CA ARG A 245 -13.85 8.80 -4.28
C ARG A 245 -13.65 7.37 -3.75
N ASP A 246 -13.18 6.44 -4.57
CA ASP A 246 -13.00 5.04 -4.17
C ASP A 246 -11.76 4.40 -4.80
N PRO A 247 -10.57 4.52 -4.15
CA PRO A 247 -9.32 4.01 -4.70
C PRO A 247 -9.23 2.50 -4.77
N PHE A 248 -9.98 1.81 -3.92
CA PHE A 248 -9.74 0.41 -3.65
C PHE A 248 -10.67 -0.47 -4.45
N ALA A 249 -10.08 -1.49 -5.08
CA ALA A 249 -10.82 -2.63 -5.55
C ALA A 249 -11.21 -3.50 -4.34
N LYS A 250 -11.99 -4.57 -4.59
CA LYS A 250 -12.49 -5.41 -3.50
C LYS A 250 -11.41 -6.25 -2.81
N HIS A 251 -10.33 -6.64 -3.51
CA HIS A 251 -9.42 -7.68 -3.02
C HIS A 251 -8.52 -7.21 -1.88
N VAL A 252 -8.45 -8.00 -0.82
CA VAL A 252 -7.63 -7.76 0.38
C VAL A 252 -6.87 -9.03 0.79
N GLY A 253 -5.69 -8.84 1.37
CA GLY A 253 -4.94 -9.85 2.09
C GLY A 253 -4.53 -9.40 3.49
N ILE A 254 -4.49 -10.35 4.44
CA ILE A 254 -4.01 -10.16 5.81
C ILE A 254 -3.01 -11.30 6.05
N ILE A 255 -1.71 -10.97 6.00
CA ILE A 255 -0.64 -11.94 5.79
C ILE A 255 0.39 -11.90 6.95
N PRO A 256 0.64 -13.03 7.64
CA PRO A 256 1.60 -13.12 8.74
C PRO A 256 3.02 -13.33 8.20
N VAL A 257 3.64 -12.29 7.63
CA VAL A 257 4.95 -12.41 6.95
C VAL A 257 6.10 -12.66 7.92
N GLY A 258 6.08 -12.06 9.12
CA GLY A 258 7.15 -12.19 10.09
C GLY A 258 7.14 -13.53 10.85
N GLU A 259 5.99 -13.87 11.44
CA GLU A 259 5.80 -15.06 12.26
C GLU A 259 4.32 -15.48 12.25
N PRO A 260 3.99 -16.75 12.62
CA PRO A 260 2.60 -17.18 12.80
C PRO A 260 1.82 -16.26 13.75
N ALA A 261 0.54 -16.03 13.44
CA ALA A 261 -0.34 -15.12 14.16
C ALA A 261 -1.75 -15.69 14.32
N VAL A 262 -2.51 -15.11 15.25
CA VAL A 262 -3.95 -15.32 15.43
C VAL A 262 -4.67 -14.03 15.07
N ILE A 263 -5.58 -14.08 14.09
CA ILE A 263 -6.30 -12.90 13.60
C ILE A 263 -7.81 -12.99 13.88
N SER A 264 -8.40 -11.82 14.14
CA SER A 264 -9.85 -11.59 14.14
C SER A 264 -10.16 -10.41 13.23
N THR A 265 -11.19 -10.53 12.39
CA THR A 265 -11.53 -9.51 11.39
C THR A 265 -13.02 -9.17 11.40
N LYS A 266 -13.35 -7.97 10.95
CA LYS A 266 -14.73 -7.52 10.76
C LYS A 266 -14.86 -6.64 9.51
N GLY A 267 -15.94 -6.81 8.75
CA GLY A 267 -16.24 -5.98 7.58
C GLY A 267 -15.69 -6.54 6.26
N PHE A 268 -15.24 -7.79 6.27
CA PHE A 268 -14.82 -8.51 5.07
C PHE A 268 -15.86 -9.57 4.67
N GLU A 269 -15.81 -10.05 3.44
CA GLU A 269 -16.66 -11.15 2.98
C GLU A 269 -16.41 -12.45 3.76
N TRP A 270 -15.15 -12.71 4.12
CA TRP A 270 -14.77 -13.83 4.96
C TRP A 270 -14.17 -13.31 6.27
N ASP A 271 -15.05 -12.92 7.19
CA ASP A 271 -14.66 -12.58 8.55
C ASP A 271 -14.28 -13.82 9.35
N VAL A 272 -13.25 -13.67 10.19
CA VAL A 272 -12.74 -14.74 11.06
C VAL A 272 -12.62 -14.26 12.51
N ARG A 273 -12.63 -15.21 13.43
CA ARG A 273 -12.44 -14.96 14.86
C ARG A 273 -11.43 -15.95 15.42
N ASP A 274 -10.43 -15.44 16.13
CA ASP A 274 -9.37 -16.20 16.80
C ASP A 274 -8.77 -17.26 15.86
N TRP A 275 -8.40 -16.83 14.65
CA TRP A 275 -8.04 -17.71 13.55
C TRP A 275 -6.54 -17.77 13.32
N ASP A 276 -5.97 -18.95 13.50
CA ASP A 276 -4.55 -19.22 13.24
C ASP A 276 -4.18 -18.98 11.77
N THR A 277 -3.14 -18.20 11.55
CA THR A 277 -2.58 -17.91 10.23
C THR A 277 -1.05 -18.04 10.24
N ALA A 278 -0.49 -18.67 9.21
CA ALA A 278 0.95 -18.80 9.02
C ALA A 278 1.29 -19.09 7.54
N PHE A 279 2.49 -18.68 7.12
CA PHE A 279 3.07 -19.17 5.87
C PHE A 279 3.18 -20.69 5.87
N GLY A 280 2.83 -21.33 4.75
CA GLY A 280 2.76 -22.79 4.64
C GLY A 280 1.55 -23.44 5.32
N TYR A 281 0.67 -22.65 5.94
CA TYR A 281 -0.56 -23.12 6.56
C TYR A 281 -1.78 -22.36 6.00
N ARG A 282 -2.44 -21.57 6.84
CA ARG A 282 -3.62 -20.80 6.50
C ARG A 282 -3.24 -19.34 6.34
N MET A 283 -3.69 -18.70 5.26
CA MET A 283 -3.46 -17.27 5.02
C MET A 283 -4.75 -16.63 4.49
N SER A 284 -5.06 -15.43 4.96
CA SER A 284 -6.16 -14.64 4.42
C SER A 284 -5.69 -13.97 3.12
N THR A 285 -5.77 -14.70 2.01
CA THR A 285 -5.54 -14.19 0.66
C THR A 285 -6.83 -14.18 -0.15
N SER A 286 -6.95 -13.20 -1.05
CA SER A 286 -8.14 -13.01 -1.89
C SER A 286 -9.42 -12.83 -1.05
N ASN A 287 -9.32 -12.18 0.11
CA ASN A 287 -10.48 -11.74 0.87
C ASN A 287 -11.12 -10.53 0.15
N HIS A 288 -12.35 -10.13 0.51
CA HIS A 288 -13.01 -8.99 -0.10
C HIS A 288 -13.47 -7.97 0.95
N VAL A 289 -13.28 -6.69 0.65
CA VAL A 289 -14.07 -5.61 1.27
C VAL A 289 -15.46 -5.62 0.63
N LEU A 290 -16.50 -5.63 1.46
CA LEU A 290 -17.88 -5.57 0.97
C LEU A 290 -18.18 -4.20 0.33
N PRO A 291 -19.11 -4.10 -0.64
CA PRO A 291 -19.42 -2.84 -1.32
C PRO A 291 -19.75 -1.68 -0.37
N ASP A 292 -20.52 -1.96 0.69
CA ASP A 292 -21.00 -0.95 1.64
C ASP A 292 -20.09 -0.78 2.86
N SER A 293 -18.97 -1.51 2.92
CA SER A 293 -18.03 -1.39 4.04
C SER A 293 -17.16 -0.14 3.90
N GLU A 294 -17.40 0.84 4.78
CA GLU A 294 -16.55 2.03 4.91
C GLU A 294 -15.32 1.79 5.78
N VAL A 295 -15.48 0.96 6.81
CA VAL A 295 -14.44 0.62 7.79
C VAL A 295 -14.36 -0.89 7.91
N VAL A 296 -13.14 -1.41 7.86
CA VAL A 296 -12.85 -2.81 8.21
C VAL A 296 -12.02 -2.84 9.49
N GLU A 297 -12.21 -3.87 10.31
CA GLU A 297 -11.46 -4.07 11.55
C GLU A 297 -10.54 -5.28 11.44
N VAL A 298 -9.31 -5.15 11.91
CA VAL A 298 -8.35 -6.25 12.03
C VAL A 298 -7.71 -6.19 13.41
N GLN A 299 -7.70 -7.30 14.12
CA GLN A 299 -6.94 -7.49 15.35
C GLN A 299 -6.05 -8.72 15.17
N ALA A 300 -4.79 -8.60 15.55
CA ALA A 300 -3.82 -9.68 15.51
C ALA A 300 -3.00 -9.69 16.81
N ASP A 301 -2.54 -10.86 17.24
CA ASP A 301 -1.60 -10.98 18.37
C ASP A 301 -0.16 -10.61 17.97
N LYS A 302 0.19 -10.81 16.69
CA LYS A 302 1.47 -10.46 16.06
C LYS A 302 1.29 -9.47 14.92
N ASP A 303 2.39 -8.89 14.46
CA ASP A 303 2.38 -7.99 13.32
C ASP A 303 1.94 -8.73 12.04
N VAL A 304 1.05 -8.11 11.27
CA VAL A 304 0.57 -8.66 10.00
C VAL A 304 0.63 -7.61 8.90
N LEU A 305 0.94 -8.06 7.68
CA LEU A 305 0.83 -7.23 6.47
C LEU A 305 -0.64 -7.16 6.07
N PHE A 306 -1.18 -5.95 6.04
CA PHE A 306 -2.44 -5.66 5.35
C PHE A 306 -2.13 -5.22 3.92
N THR A 307 -2.83 -5.78 2.94
CA THR A 307 -2.73 -5.38 1.54
C THR A 307 -4.12 -5.25 0.93
N ILE A 308 -4.35 -4.18 0.18
CA ILE A 308 -5.61 -3.91 -0.50
C ILE A 308 -5.35 -3.53 -1.94
N ALA A 309 -6.11 -4.12 -2.86
CA ALA A 309 -6.01 -3.85 -4.27
C ALA A 309 -6.49 -2.44 -4.60
N LEU A 310 -5.77 -1.77 -5.48
CA LEU A 310 -6.15 -0.49 -6.08
C LEU A 310 -6.96 -0.74 -7.35
N LYS A 311 -7.97 0.07 -7.60
CA LYS A 311 -8.69 0.04 -8.88
C LYS A 311 -7.73 0.38 -10.01
N GLN A 312 -7.89 -0.32 -11.12
CA GLN A 312 -7.21 -0.03 -12.36
C GLN A 312 -8.08 0.91 -13.19
N VAL A 313 -7.46 1.87 -13.87
CA VAL A 313 -8.16 2.62 -14.91
C VAL A 313 -8.41 1.64 -16.06
N SER A 314 -9.65 1.47 -16.50
CA SER A 314 -9.90 0.74 -17.75
C SER A 314 -9.21 1.51 -18.86
N ASN A 315 -8.31 0.84 -19.58
CA ASN A 315 -7.88 1.33 -20.89
C ASN A 315 -9.06 1.04 -21.84
N ASP A 316 -10.05 1.92 -21.84
CA ASP A 316 -11.06 1.99 -22.90
C ASP A 316 -10.50 2.80 -24.09
#